data_AF-A0A8J8DYA1-F1
#
_entry.id   AF-A0A8J8DYA1-F1
#
_cell.length_a   1.000
_cell.length_b   1.000
_cell.length_c   1.000
_cell.angle_alpha   90.00
_cell.angle_beta   90.00
_cell.angle_gamma   90.00
#
_symmetry.space_group_name_H-M   'P 1'
#
loop_
_entity.id
_entity.type
_entity.pdbx_description
1 polymer ?
#
loop_
_entity_poly.entity_id
_entity_poly.type
_entity_poly.pdbx_seq_one_letter_code
_entity_poly.pdbx_strand_id
1 'polypeptide(L)'
;MELELERMQVFFPASLEIQEELLKAGFKVPYDKETGRKTPVPVVVSSREVRKLRRDRLLKASDFEEDGKFAFVPGRRALVDVEATDRGFLILKPKAIEYHLEDMNFVSIPPRVWGTWASFSLPFSAYEALMDFLEEFRGEEPKGFYLASKSSGRRIEVYAYKGRSRKDLGIPVFGYALGLHGLTLVEEYLKEKAEENDIPGERLRYLKLGLRKRKETKAGLKVGIVWEDGKPVEITMKLSTTAPRVRIQGLYGELVGKSRGELVKTDEWYFVVHASDLYWGLRRVRSAFGS
;
A
#
# COMPACT_ATOMS: atom_id res chain seq x y z
N MET A 1 5.20 -16.09 12.18
CA MET A 1 3.87 -16.55 11.73
C MET A 1 3.67 -16.12 10.29
N GLU A 2 3.11 -16.95 9.43
CA GLU A 2 2.76 -16.60 8.04
C GLU A 2 1.23 -16.63 7.90
N LEU A 3 0.65 -15.61 7.26
CA LEU A 3 -0.80 -15.50 7.05
C LEU A 3 -1.11 -15.17 5.58
N GLU A 4 -2.16 -15.77 5.04
CA GLU A 4 -2.62 -15.48 3.69
C GLU A 4 -3.48 -14.21 3.65
N LEU A 5 -3.17 -13.31 2.71
CA LEU A 5 -3.87 -12.05 2.53
C LEU A 5 -5.11 -12.26 1.67
N GLU A 6 -6.22 -11.63 2.08
CA GLU A 6 -7.41 -11.49 1.26
C GLU A 6 -7.14 -10.52 0.10
N ARG A 7 -6.49 -9.38 0.41
CA ARG A 7 -6.12 -8.35 -0.57
C ARG A 7 -4.85 -7.62 -0.17
N MET A 8 -4.12 -7.16 -1.18
CA MET A 8 -2.92 -6.34 -1.06
C MET A 8 -2.90 -5.30 -2.18
N GLN A 9 -2.65 -4.05 -1.83
CA GLN A 9 -2.53 -2.95 -2.78
C GLN A 9 -1.44 -1.98 -2.34
N VAL A 10 -0.47 -1.70 -3.21
CA VAL A 10 0.56 -0.67 -2.99
C VAL A 10 0.48 0.37 -4.08
N PHE A 11 0.17 1.61 -3.69
CA PHE A 11 -0.12 2.73 -4.57
C PHE A 11 1.13 3.58 -4.80
N PHE A 12 2.11 3.06 -5.55
CA PHE A 12 3.29 3.83 -5.94
C PHE A 12 2.98 5.14 -6.70
N PRO A 13 1.85 5.29 -7.44
CA PRO A 13 1.43 6.60 -7.95
C PRO A 13 1.30 7.71 -6.90
N ALA A 14 1.07 7.35 -5.64
CA ALA A 14 0.95 8.31 -4.55
C ALA A 14 2.31 8.86 -4.06
N SER A 15 3.43 8.39 -4.62
CA SER A 15 4.78 8.89 -4.35
C SER A 15 5.23 9.85 -5.44
N LEU A 16 5.51 11.09 -5.02
CA LEU A 16 6.17 12.05 -5.91
C LEU A 16 7.64 11.70 -6.11
N GLU A 17 8.26 11.08 -5.11
CA GLU A 17 9.66 10.71 -5.18
C GLU A 17 9.92 9.73 -6.34
N ILE A 18 9.11 8.67 -6.47
CA ILE A 18 9.25 7.70 -7.58
C ILE A 18 9.02 8.36 -8.94
N GLN A 19 8.11 9.32 -9.00
CA GLN A 19 7.84 10.03 -10.25
C GLN A 19 8.98 10.94 -10.64
N GLU A 20 9.57 11.63 -9.68
CA GLU A 20 10.75 12.44 -9.92
C GLU A 20 11.92 11.59 -10.42
N GLU A 21 12.11 10.39 -9.87
CA GLU A 21 13.13 9.43 -10.34
C GLU A 21 12.90 9.04 -11.81
N LEU A 22 11.67 8.69 -12.18
CA LEU A 22 11.31 8.33 -13.55
C LEU A 22 11.47 9.52 -14.51
N LEU A 23 11.04 10.72 -14.11
CA LEU A 23 11.21 11.95 -14.89
C LEU A 23 12.69 12.26 -15.15
N LYS A 24 13.54 12.14 -14.12
CA LYS A 24 15.00 12.32 -14.25
C LYS A 24 15.64 11.31 -15.20
N ALA A 25 15.07 10.10 -15.28
CA ALA A 25 15.54 9.08 -16.21
C ALA A 25 15.08 9.29 -17.66
N GLY A 26 14.14 10.21 -17.89
CA GLY A 26 13.62 10.58 -19.21
C GLY A 26 12.18 10.14 -19.48
N PHE A 27 11.53 9.44 -18.55
CA PHE A 27 10.16 8.97 -18.75
C PHE A 27 9.17 10.12 -18.78
N LYS A 28 8.15 9.99 -19.63
CA LYS A 28 7.00 10.89 -19.68
C LYS A 28 5.91 10.45 -18.69
N VAL A 29 6.10 10.79 -17.41
CA VAL A 29 5.22 10.37 -16.28
C VAL A 29 4.30 11.49 -15.78
N PRO A 30 3.03 11.19 -15.43
CA PRO A 30 2.31 9.95 -15.74
C PRO A 30 1.79 9.94 -17.19
N TYR A 31 1.68 11.11 -17.80
CA TYR A 31 1.12 11.30 -19.14
C TYR A 31 1.68 12.58 -19.75
N ASP A 32 2.18 12.47 -20.99
CA ASP A 32 2.58 13.61 -21.81
C ASP A 32 1.46 13.93 -22.79
N LYS A 33 0.86 15.12 -22.62
CA LYS A 33 -0.23 15.65 -23.42
C LYS A 33 0.20 16.08 -24.82
N GLU A 34 1.48 16.37 -25.04
CA GLU A 34 2.00 16.82 -26.34
C GLU A 34 2.23 15.62 -27.25
N THR A 35 2.85 14.56 -26.71
CA THR A 35 3.15 13.33 -27.46
C THR A 35 2.06 12.26 -27.35
N GLY A 36 1.14 12.40 -26.39
CA GLY A 36 0.14 11.37 -26.06
C GLY A 36 0.69 10.16 -25.32
N ARG A 37 1.99 10.15 -24.95
CA ARG A 37 2.65 9.03 -24.28
C ARG A 37 2.14 8.85 -22.85
N LYS A 38 1.75 7.62 -22.49
CA LYS A 38 1.24 7.24 -21.17
C LYS A 38 2.24 6.35 -20.44
N THR A 39 2.81 6.89 -19.35
CA THR A 39 3.70 6.16 -18.44
C THR A 39 3.19 6.26 -16.99
N PRO A 40 2.02 5.69 -16.68
CA PRO A 40 1.53 5.70 -15.32
C PRO A 40 2.47 4.89 -14.41
N VAL A 41 2.68 5.36 -13.19
CA VAL A 41 3.33 4.55 -12.16
C VAL A 41 2.38 3.40 -11.79
N PRO A 42 2.83 2.17 -11.61
CA PRO A 42 1.92 1.05 -11.39
C PRO A 42 1.43 0.98 -9.93
N VAL A 43 0.17 0.61 -9.74
CA VAL A 43 -0.31 0.04 -8.47
C VAL A 43 -0.07 -1.45 -8.50
N VAL A 44 0.62 -1.99 -7.49
CA VAL A 44 0.80 -3.45 -7.34
C VAL A 44 -0.41 -4.00 -6.58
N VAL A 45 -1.12 -4.95 -7.18
CA VAL A 45 -2.38 -5.49 -6.65
C VAL A 45 -2.35 -7.01 -6.58
N SER A 46 -2.74 -7.56 -5.43
CA SER A 46 -3.15 -8.95 -5.27
C SER A 46 -4.51 -9.01 -4.59
N SER A 47 -5.38 -9.91 -5.02
CA SER A 47 -6.74 -10.09 -4.51
C SER A 47 -7.14 -11.53 -4.70
N ARG A 48 -7.56 -12.20 -3.63
CA ARG A 48 -8.00 -13.60 -3.69
C ARG A 48 -9.23 -13.78 -4.59
N GLU A 49 -10.13 -12.81 -4.57
CA GLU A 49 -11.30 -12.78 -5.46
C GLU A 49 -10.96 -12.30 -6.86
N VAL A 50 -11.73 -12.79 -7.85
CA VAL A 50 -11.69 -12.30 -9.24
C VAL A 50 -11.90 -10.79 -9.25
N ARG A 51 -11.02 -10.08 -9.95
CA ARG A 51 -11.07 -8.64 -10.04
C ARG A 51 -11.54 -8.21 -11.41
N LYS A 52 -12.71 -7.57 -11.45
CA LYS A 52 -13.23 -6.89 -12.63
C LYS A 52 -12.74 -5.45 -12.66
N LEU A 53 -11.95 -5.09 -13.65
CA LEU A 53 -11.51 -3.71 -13.88
C LEU A 53 -11.80 -3.27 -15.31
N ARG A 54 -11.82 -1.94 -15.54
CA ARG A 54 -11.84 -1.45 -16.93
C ARG A 54 -10.53 -1.82 -17.60
N ARG A 55 -10.58 -2.18 -18.87
CA ARG A 55 -9.41 -2.63 -19.65
C ARG A 55 -8.29 -1.59 -19.65
N ASP A 56 -8.63 -0.30 -19.76
CA ASP A 56 -7.67 0.81 -19.73
C ASP A 56 -6.94 0.98 -18.39
N ARG A 57 -7.43 0.32 -17.33
CA ARG A 57 -6.80 0.31 -16.01
C ARG A 57 -5.87 -0.87 -15.80
N LEU A 58 -5.89 -1.89 -16.66
CA LEU A 58 -4.95 -3.01 -16.53
C LEU A 58 -3.65 -2.63 -17.23
N LEU A 59 -2.57 -2.50 -16.46
CA LEU A 59 -1.24 -2.23 -17.03
C LEU A 59 -0.55 -3.53 -17.44
N LYS A 60 -0.58 -4.54 -16.56
CA LYS A 60 0.04 -5.85 -16.81
C LYS A 60 -0.53 -6.92 -15.88
N ALA A 61 -0.70 -8.13 -16.37
CA ALA A 61 -1.02 -9.32 -15.60
C ALA A 61 -0.41 -10.54 -16.30
N SER A 62 -0.14 -11.62 -15.55
CA SER A 62 0.28 -12.91 -16.15
C SER A 62 -0.82 -13.55 -16.99
N ASP A 63 -2.08 -13.34 -16.59
CA ASP A 63 -3.28 -13.93 -17.21
C ASP A 63 -4.53 -13.12 -16.83
N PHE A 64 -5.45 -12.98 -17.78
CA PHE A 64 -6.74 -12.30 -17.61
C PHE A 64 -7.65 -12.61 -18.81
N GLU A 65 -8.96 -12.50 -18.59
CA GLU A 65 -9.96 -12.58 -19.66
C GLU A 65 -10.44 -11.17 -20.04
N GLU A 66 -10.70 -10.94 -21.32
CA GLU A 66 -11.27 -9.69 -21.82
C GLU A 66 -12.74 -9.90 -22.21
N ASP A 67 -13.62 -9.03 -21.71
CA ASP A 67 -15.00 -8.92 -22.18
C ASP A 67 -15.36 -7.44 -22.39
N GLY A 68 -15.37 -7.06 -23.67
CA GLY A 68 -15.61 -5.71 -24.15
C GLY A 68 -14.63 -4.70 -23.54
N LYS A 69 -15.14 -3.83 -22.66
CA LYS A 69 -14.38 -2.77 -21.99
C LYS A 69 -13.79 -3.19 -20.65
N PHE A 70 -13.93 -4.44 -20.26
CA PHE A 70 -13.50 -4.97 -18.98
C PHE A 70 -12.43 -6.03 -19.13
N ALA A 71 -11.53 -6.09 -18.16
CA ALA A 71 -10.61 -7.18 -17.93
C ALA A 71 -10.98 -7.87 -16.62
N PHE A 72 -10.94 -9.20 -16.62
CA PHE A 72 -11.22 -10.07 -15.49
C PHE A 72 -9.91 -10.77 -15.13
N VAL A 73 -9.29 -10.31 -14.05
CA VAL A 73 -8.07 -10.90 -13.52
C VAL A 73 -8.48 -11.96 -12.49
N PRO A 74 -8.04 -13.21 -12.62
CA PRO A 74 -8.40 -14.25 -11.66
C PRO A 74 -7.80 -13.98 -10.28
N GLY A 75 -8.24 -14.76 -9.29
CA GLY A 75 -7.72 -14.67 -7.93
C GLY A 75 -6.19 -14.77 -7.88
N ARG A 76 -5.58 -13.92 -7.07
CA ARG A 76 -4.14 -13.78 -6.88
C ARG A 76 -3.77 -14.02 -5.42
N ARG A 77 -2.75 -14.85 -5.22
CA ARG A 77 -2.24 -15.19 -3.90
C ARG A 77 -1.20 -14.18 -3.39
N ALA A 78 -1.36 -13.74 -2.15
CA ALA A 78 -0.37 -12.96 -1.43
C ALA A 78 -0.31 -13.40 0.04
N LEU A 79 0.85 -13.22 0.66
CA LEU A 79 1.12 -13.61 2.05
C LEU A 79 1.60 -12.41 2.85
N VAL A 80 1.55 -12.50 4.17
CA VAL A 80 2.26 -11.61 5.08
C VAL A 80 2.95 -12.43 6.15
N ASP A 81 4.27 -12.28 6.24
CA ASP A 81 5.01 -12.79 7.39
C ASP A 81 4.91 -11.79 8.54
N VAL A 82 4.66 -12.30 9.72
CA VAL A 82 4.65 -11.56 10.98
C VAL A 82 5.78 -12.11 11.84
N GLU A 83 6.79 -11.28 12.08
CA GLU A 83 7.97 -11.60 12.88
C GLU A 83 8.04 -10.66 14.08
N ALA A 84 8.10 -11.22 15.28
CA ALA A 84 8.34 -10.45 16.50
C ALA A 84 9.83 -10.34 16.78
N THR A 85 10.23 -9.21 17.36
CA THR A 85 11.60 -8.95 17.81
C THR A 85 11.66 -8.98 19.34
N ASP A 86 12.83 -9.28 19.89
CA ASP A 86 13.08 -9.27 21.35
C ASP A 86 12.78 -7.92 22.01
N ARG A 87 12.69 -6.85 21.22
CA ARG A 87 12.40 -5.48 21.68
C ARG A 87 10.91 -5.13 21.64
N GLY A 88 10.02 -6.09 21.40
CA GLY A 88 8.56 -5.88 21.38
C GLY A 88 8.03 -5.21 20.10
N PHE A 89 8.82 -5.17 19.03
CA PHE A 89 8.36 -4.72 17.71
C PHE A 89 7.95 -5.91 16.84
N LEU A 90 6.98 -5.66 15.95
CA LEU A 90 6.60 -6.56 14.87
C LEU A 90 7.10 -6.03 13.55
N ILE A 91 7.69 -6.91 12.76
CA ILE A 91 8.01 -6.69 11.36
C ILE A 91 6.97 -7.45 10.54
N LEU A 92 6.15 -6.71 9.80
CA LEU A 92 5.14 -7.24 8.89
C LEU A 92 5.74 -7.19 7.49
N LYS A 93 5.90 -8.35 6.84
CA LYS A 93 6.54 -8.50 5.52
C LYS A 93 5.55 -9.05 4.49
N PRO A 94 4.77 -8.18 3.81
CA PRO A 94 3.88 -8.61 2.75
C PRO A 94 4.66 -9.13 1.54
N LYS A 95 4.16 -10.19 0.92
CA LYS A 95 4.74 -10.84 -0.25
C LYS A 95 3.70 -10.99 -1.36
N ALA A 96 3.96 -10.38 -2.50
CA ALA A 96 3.17 -10.52 -3.72
C ALA A 96 3.59 -11.79 -4.47
N ILE A 97 2.97 -12.93 -4.17
CA ILE A 97 3.29 -14.19 -4.85
C ILE A 97 2.76 -14.16 -6.28
N GLU A 98 1.48 -13.83 -6.42
CA GLU A 98 0.83 -13.53 -7.68
C GLU A 98 0.23 -12.13 -7.58
N TYR A 99 0.30 -11.37 -8.66
CA TYR A 99 -0.20 -10.00 -8.67
C TYR A 99 -0.41 -9.52 -10.10
N HIS A 100 -1.04 -8.36 -10.22
CA HIS A 100 -1.13 -7.60 -11.45
C HIS A 100 -0.87 -6.11 -11.18
N LEU A 101 -0.68 -5.36 -12.25
CA LEU A 101 -0.41 -3.94 -12.22
C LEU A 101 -1.63 -3.17 -12.73
N GLU A 102 -2.05 -2.17 -11.96
CA GLU A 102 -3.17 -1.30 -12.32
C GLU A 102 -2.76 0.16 -12.50
N ASP A 103 -3.47 0.85 -13.40
CA ASP A 103 -3.50 2.30 -13.48
C ASP A 103 -4.64 2.85 -12.60
N MET A 104 -4.33 3.96 -11.94
CA MET A 104 -5.30 4.82 -11.27
C MET A 104 -5.92 5.86 -12.22
N ASN A 105 -5.56 5.82 -13.50
CA ASN A 105 -5.91 6.77 -14.57
C ASN A 105 -5.55 8.22 -14.20
N PHE A 106 -4.39 8.42 -13.57
CA PHE A 106 -3.95 9.75 -13.19
C PHE A 106 -3.39 10.51 -14.40
N VAL A 107 -4.08 11.59 -14.79
CA VAL A 107 -3.55 12.60 -15.72
C VAL A 107 -2.55 13.52 -15.01
N SER A 108 -2.69 13.65 -13.70
CA SER A 108 -1.74 14.24 -12.74
C SER A 108 -2.03 13.60 -11.37
N ILE A 109 -1.03 13.40 -10.49
CA ILE A 109 -1.35 13.01 -9.11
C ILE A 109 -1.92 14.24 -8.41
N PRO A 110 -3.09 14.16 -7.75
CA PRO A 110 -3.43 15.06 -6.67
C PRO A 110 -2.94 14.40 -5.37
N PRO A 111 -1.68 14.59 -4.95
CA PRO A 111 -1.10 13.84 -3.83
C PRO A 111 -1.69 14.30 -2.49
N ARG A 112 -2.51 15.36 -2.50
CA ARG A 112 -3.22 15.89 -1.32
C ARG A 112 -4.27 14.90 -0.79
N VAL A 113 -4.88 14.09 -1.67
CA VAL A 113 -6.06 13.27 -1.32
C VAL A 113 -5.68 11.95 -0.64
N TRP A 114 -4.60 11.29 -1.06
CA TRP A 114 -4.23 9.98 -0.51
C TRP A 114 -3.34 10.09 0.72
N GLY A 115 -3.88 9.75 1.90
CA GLY A 115 -3.06 9.46 3.09
C GLY A 115 -2.48 8.06 3.02
N THR A 116 -3.35 7.08 2.80
CA THR A 116 -3.01 5.66 2.61
C THR A 116 -2.29 5.43 1.29
N TRP A 117 -1.22 4.66 1.28
CA TRP A 117 -0.52 4.32 0.04
C TRP A 117 -0.03 2.86 0.02
N ALA A 118 -0.29 2.11 1.09
CA ALA A 118 -0.32 0.66 1.05
C ALA A 118 -1.47 0.14 1.92
N SER A 119 -2.13 -0.92 1.46
CA SER A 119 -3.29 -1.53 2.11
C SER A 119 -3.18 -3.04 2.01
N PHE A 120 -3.33 -3.71 3.15
CA PHE A 120 -3.32 -5.18 3.27
C PHE A 120 -4.56 -5.59 4.04
N SER A 121 -5.20 -6.69 3.66
CA SER A 121 -6.29 -7.26 4.43
C SER A 121 -6.12 -8.76 4.59
N LEU A 122 -6.47 -9.25 5.77
CA LEU A 122 -6.55 -10.66 6.11
C LEU A 122 -8.03 -11.06 6.17
N PRO A 123 -8.38 -12.32 5.86
CA PRO A 123 -9.71 -12.83 6.19
C PRO A 123 -9.92 -12.76 7.70
N PHE A 124 -11.14 -12.48 8.15
CA PHE A 124 -11.41 -12.37 9.59
C PHE A 124 -11.19 -13.69 10.35
N SER A 125 -11.19 -14.83 9.66
CA SER A 125 -10.80 -16.12 10.24
C SER A 125 -9.37 -16.15 10.80
N ALA A 126 -8.50 -15.24 10.36
CA ALA A 126 -7.14 -15.10 10.91
C ALA A 126 -7.10 -14.32 12.24
N TYR A 127 -8.22 -13.77 12.71
CA TYR A 127 -8.25 -12.89 13.88
C TYR A 127 -7.78 -13.58 15.16
N GLU A 128 -8.34 -14.75 15.50
CA GLU A 128 -7.99 -15.46 16.73
C GLU A 128 -6.50 -15.86 16.72
N ALA A 129 -6.02 -16.47 15.64
CA ALA A 129 -4.61 -16.84 15.51
C ALA A 129 -3.65 -15.64 15.62
N LEU A 130 -4.04 -14.48 15.05
CA LEU A 130 -3.28 -13.24 15.18
C LEU A 130 -3.32 -12.72 16.63
N MET A 131 -4.47 -12.75 17.29
CA MET A 131 -4.60 -12.29 18.68
C MET A 131 -3.82 -13.18 19.65
N ASP A 132 -3.87 -14.51 19.48
CA ASP A 132 -3.10 -15.48 20.26
C ASP A 132 -1.60 -15.25 20.12
N PHE A 133 -1.11 -15.03 18.89
CA PHE A 133 0.28 -14.67 18.62
C PHE A 133 0.68 -13.35 19.30
N LEU A 134 -0.24 -12.39 19.39
CA LEU A 134 0.03 -11.07 19.97
C LEU A 134 -0.14 -11.01 21.49
N GLU A 135 -0.76 -12.02 22.10
CA GLU A 135 -1.13 -12.05 23.51
C GLU A 135 0.10 -11.92 24.43
N GLU A 136 1.22 -12.54 24.06
CA GLU A 136 2.49 -12.46 24.81
C GLU A 136 3.06 -11.03 24.86
N PHE A 137 2.70 -10.19 23.87
CA PHE A 137 3.17 -8.81 23.76
C PHE A 137 2.15 -7.76 24.22
N ARG A 138 1.01 -8.17 24.78
CA ARG A 138 -0.09 -7.25 25.12
C ARG A 138 0.38 -6.09 26.00
N GLY A 139 1.21 -6.37 27.01
CA GLY A 139 1.55 -5.39 28.04
C GLY A 139 0.30 -4.82 28.74
N GLU A 140 0.43 -3.66 29.37
CA GLU A 140 -0.71 -2.92 29.94
C GLU A 140 -1.54 -2.24 28.85
N GLU A 141 -2.85 -2.06 29.07
CA GLU A 141 -3.71 -1.33 28.14
C GLU A 141 -3.25 0.14 28.00
N PRO A 142 -2.77 0.55 26.82
CA PRO A 142 -2.26 1.89 26.61
C PRO A 142 -3.39 2.91 26.58
N LYS A 143 -3.22 4.00 27.34
CA LYS A 143 -4.12 5.16 27.24
C LYS A 143 -4.04 5.79 25.84
N GLY A 144 -5.17 6.34 25.39
CA GLY A 144 -5.21 7.17 24.19
C GLY A 144 -5.42 6.42 22.88
N PHE A 145 -5.98 5.21 22.92
CA PHE A 145 -6.59 4.59 21.75
C PHE A 145 -7.99 5.16 21.49
N TYR A 146 -8.25 5.46 20.23
CA TYR A 146 -9.52 5.99 19.75
C TYR A 146 -9.97 5.20 18.52
N LEU A 147 -11.28 5.21 18.27
CA LEU A 147 -11.88 4.56 17.12
C LEU A 147 -12.38 5.61 16.12
N ALA A 148 -12.31 5.25 14.86
CA ALA A 148 -13.01 5.94 13.79
C ALA A 148 -13.63 4.91 12.85
N SER A 149 -14.72 5.31 12.19
CA SER A 149 -15.44 4.45 11.28
C SER A 149 -15.61 5.11 9.91
N LYS A 150 -15.79 4.27 8.90
CA LYS A 150 -16.21 4.67 7.56
C LYS A 150 -17.25 3.67 7.08
N SER A 151 -18.47 4.15 6.81
CA SER A 151 -19.56 3.34 6.26
C SER A 151 -19.70 3.56 4.76
N SER A 152 -20.08 2.50 4.05
CA SER A 152 -20.46 2.53 2.63
C SER A 152 -21.47 1.42 2.37
N GLY A 153 -22.75 1.80 2.26
CA GLY A 153 -23.85 0.84 2.15
C GLY A 153 -23.89 -0.10 3.34
N ARG A 154 -23.83 -1.42 3.08
CA ARG A 154 -23.85 -2.47 4.10
C ARG A 154 -22.48 -2.76 4.74
N ARG A 155 -21.44 -2.06 4.28
CA ARG A 155 -20.05 -2.25 4.71
C ARG A 155 -19.64 -1.14 5.69
N ILE A 156 -19.11 -1.53 6.85
CA ILE A 156 -18.60 -0.62 7.87
C ILE A 156 -17.15 -1.02 8.18
N GLU A 157 -16.22 -0.12 7.92
CA GLU A 157 -14.83 -0.28 8.38
C GLU A 157 -14.66 0.51 9.68
N VAL A 158 -14.19 -0.15 10.73
CA VAL A 158 -13.76 0.51 11.98
C VAL A 158 -12.29 0.28 12.18
N TYR A 159 -11.57 1.33 12.53
CA TYR A 159 -10.14 1.28 12.74
C TYR A 159 -9.72 2.05 13.99
N ALA A 160 -8.63 1.57 14.59
CA ALA A 160 -7.99 2.19 15.73
C ALA A 160 -6.93 3.20 15.31
N TYR A 161 -6.78 4.24 16.13
CA TYR A 161 -5.66 5.17 16.06
C TYR A 161 -5.20 5.57 17.47
N LYS A 162 -3.90 5.87 17.61
CA LYS A 162 -3.28 6.20 18.90
C LYS A 162 -2.97 7.70 18.98
N GLY A 163 -3.63 8.40 19.90
CA GLY A 163 -3.53 9.85 20.10
C GLY A 163 -4.50 10.66 19.24
N ARG A 164 -5.08 11.72 19.83
CA ARG A 164 -6.20 12.50 19.24
C ARG A 164 -5.87 13.11 17.87
N SER A 165 -4.62 13.49 17.62
CA SER A 165 -4.18 14.09 16.35
C SER A 165 -3.81 13.07 15.26
N ARG A 166 -3.90 11.77 15.54
CA ARG A 166 -3.45 10.70 14.62
C ARG A 166 -4.59 9.96 13.93
N LYS A 167 -5.80 10.51 13.89
CA LYS A 167 -6.95 9.93 13.17
C LYS A 167 -6.61 9.54 11.72
N ASP A 168 -5.78 10.35 11.05
CA ASP A 168 -5.36 10.11 9.67
C ASP A 168 -4.16 9.17 9.51
N LEU A 169 -3.49 8.81 10.60
CA LEU A 169 -2.29 7.97 10.60
C LEU A 169 -2.53 6.58 11.19
N GLY A 170 -3.32 6.42 12.25
CA GLY A 170 -3.44 5.15 12.96
C GLY A 170 -2.43 4.98 14.09
N ILE A 171 -1.97 3.75 14.33
CA ILE A 171 -0.90 3.46 15.29
C ILE A 171 0.48 3.88 14.74
N PRO A 172 1.49 4.17 15.59
CA PRO A 172 2.81 4.58 15.13
C PRO A 172 3.50 3.51 14.27
N VAL A 173 4.12 3.93 13.16
CA VAL A 173 5.01 3.09 12.34
C VAL A 173 6.45 3.55 12.53
N PHE A 174 7.34 2.63 12.87
CA PHE A 174 8.73 2.91 13.23
C PHE A 174 9.69 2.75 12.04
N GLY A 175 9.35 1.88 11.08
CA GLY A 175 10.11 1.65 9.87
C GLY A 175 9.20 1.08 8.77
N TYR A 176 9.58 1.27 7.52
CA TYR A 176 9.03 0.54 6.39
C TYR A 176 10.00 0.61 5.20
N ALA A 177 9.92 -0.37 4.32
CA ALA A 177 10.42 -0.30 2.95
C ALA A 177 9.39 -0.95 2.01
N LEU A 178 9.15 -0.33 0.86
CA LEU A 178 8.33 -0.88 -0.22
C LEU A 178 9.01 -0.55 -1.56
N GLY A 179 9.31 -1.58 -2.34
CA GLY A 179 10.08 -1.48 -3.58
C GLY A 179 9.34 -1.98 -4.82
N LEU A 180 9.69 -1.46 -5.99
CA LEU A 180 9.25 -1.99 -7.28
C LEU A 180 10.29 -2.94 -7.91
N HIS A 181 11.49 -3.04 -7.35
CA HIS A 181 12.52 -4.00 -7.78
C HIS A 181 12.15 -5.42 -7.34
N GLY A 182 12.61 -6.41 -8.10
CA GLY A 182 12.34 -7.83 -7.82
C GLY A 182 10.93 -8.30 -8.21
N LEU A 183 10.10 -7.39 -8.76
CA LEU A 183 8.76 -7.69 -9.25
C LEU A 183 8.78 -7.86 -10.76
N THR A 184 8.72 -9.10 -11.25
CA THR A 184 8.80 -9.45 -12.69
C THR A 184 7.89 -8.60 -13.58
N LEU A 185 6.58 -8.52 -13.29
CA LEU A 185 5.65 -7.73 -14.12
C LEU A 185 6.00 -6.24 -14.15
N VAL A 186 6.63 -5.71 -13.09
CA VAL A 186 7.05 -4.31 -13.05
C VAL A 186 8.27 -4.11 -13.93
N GLU A 187 9.24 -5.01 -13.88
CA GLU A 187 10.43 -4.94 -14.72
C GLU A 187 10.07 -5.03 -16.20
N GLU A 188 9.16 -5.93 -16.58
CA GLU A 188 8.66 -6.05 -17.94
C GLU A 188 7.90 -4.77 -18.36
N TYR A 189 6.99 -4.28 -17.52
CA TYR A 189 6.25 -3.04 -17.78
C TYR A 189 7.19 -1.85 -17.99
N LEU A 190 8.22 -1.69 -17.16
CA LEU A 190 9.17 -0.58 -17.29
C LEU A 190 10.09 -0.71 -18.50
N LYS A 191 10.38 -1.93 -18.97
CA LYS A 191 11.09 -2.14 -20.25
C LYS A 191 10.24 -1.67 -21.43
N GLU A 192 8.98 -2.10 -21.49
CA GLU A 192 8.03 -1.65 -22.53
C GLU A 192 7.90 -0.12 -22.52
N LYS A 193 7.77 0.48 -21.32
CA LYS A 193 7.73 1.93 -21.19
C LYS A 193 9.04 2.63 -21.52
N ALA A 194 10.19 2.01 -21.31
CA ALA A 194 11.46 2.59 -21.71
C ALA A 194 11.55 2.67 -23.25
N GLU A 195 11.13 1.62 -23.94
CA GLU A 195 11.07 1.59 -25.41
C GLU A 195 10.10 2.64 -25.97
N GLU A 196 8.88 2.74 -25.43
CA GLU A 196 7.91 3.77 -25.81
C GLU A 196 8.41 5.21 -25.60
N ASN A 197 9.34 5.41 -24.66
CA ASN A 197 9.90 6.71 -24.32
C ASN A 197 11.30 6.96 -24.92
N ASP A 198 11.81 6.06 -25.77
CA ASP A 198 13.16 6.15 -26.36
C ASP A 198 14.29 6.19 -25.30
N ILE A 199 14.09 5.48 -24.19
CA ILE A 199 15.02 5.44 -23.05
C ILE A 199 15.89 4.17 -23.16
N PRO A 200 17.23 4.28 -23.09
CA PRO A 200 18.10 3.11 -23.09
C PRO A 200 17.80 2.19 -21.90
N GLY A 201 17.56 0.91 -22.17
CA GLY A 201 17.20 -0.08 -21.13
C GLY A 201 18.22 -0.22 -20.00
N GLU A 202 19.50 0.12 -20.23
CA GLU A 202 20.53 0.17 -19.19
C GLU A 202 20.19 1.14 -18.05
N ARG A 203 19.47 2.24 -18.34
CA ARG A 203 19.06 3.22 -17.33
C ARG A 203 18.16 2.61 -16.26
N LEU A 204 17.35 1.60 -16.62
CA LEU A 204 16.44 0.93 -15.70
C LEU A 204 17.18 0.33 -14.48
N ARG A 205 18.40 -0.14 -14.69
CA ARG A 205 19.22 -0.78 -13.64
C ARG A 205 19.65 0.17 -12.53
N TYR A 206 19.62 1.48 -12.79
CA TYR A 206 20.07 2.50 -11.85
C TYR A 206 18.92 3.19 -11.11
N LEU A 207 17.67 2.96 -11.51
CA LEU A 207 16.51 3.62 -10.93
C LEU A 207 16.31 3.22 -9.47
N LYS A 208 16.06 4.20 -8.61
CA LYS A 208 15.64 3.99 -7.23
C LYS A 208 14.12 3.94 -7.15
N LEU A 209 13.54 2.77 -7.41
CA LEU A 209 12.10 2.57 -7.44
C LEU A 209 11.55 2.02 -6.12
N GLY A 210 12.13 2.42 -5.00
CA GLY A 210 11.68 1.99 -3.68
C GLY A 210 11.69 3.13 -2.67
N LEU A 211 10.90 2.96 -1.62
CA LEU A 211 10.66 3.96 -0.59
C LEU A 211 10.97 3.37 0.78
N ARG A 212 11.91 4.00 1.50
CA ARG A 212 12.21 3.67 2.90
C ARG A 212 11.80 4.81 3.82
N LYS A 213 11.34 4.48 5.03
CA LYS A 213 10.90 5.50 6.00
C LYS A 213 12.06 6.41 6.41
N ARG A 214 11.91 7.74 6.23
CA ARG A 214 12.79 8.74 6.88
C ARG A 214 12.35 9.01 8.32
N LYS A 215 13.26 9.57 9.12
CA LYS A 215 12.96 9.97 10.50
C LYS A 215 11.84 11.02 10.55
N GLU A 216 11.84 11.96 9.60
CA GLU A 216 10.91 13.08 9.50
C GLU A 216 9.54 12.67 8.95
N THR A 217 9.46 11.52 8.25
CA THR A 217 8.21 11.05 7.66
C THR A 217 7.23 10.62 8.75
N LYS A 218 6.15 11.39 8.89
CA LYS A 218 5.02 11.06 9.77
C LYS A 218 4.21 9.96 9.11
N ALA A 219 4.40 8.74 9.61
CA ALA A 219 3.76 7.52 9.15
C ALA A 219 2.95 6.87 10.27
N GLY A 220 1.91 6.15 9.88
CA GLY A 220 1.13 5.33 10.79
C GLY A 220 0.38 4.23 10.05
N LEU A 221 -0.07 3.24 10.83
CA LEU A 221 -0.82 2.10 10.36
C LEU A 221 -2.23 2.17 10.93
N LYS A 222 -3.25 2.35 10.08
CA LYS A 222 -4.63 2.16 10.52
C LYS A 222 -4.91 0.67 10.53
N VAL A 223 -5.21 0.15 11.71
CA VAL A 223 -5.56 -1.24 11.91
C VAL A 223 -7.04 -1.31 12.22
N GLY A 224 -7.78 -2.10 11.45
CA GLY A 224 -9.23 -2.14 11.51
C GLY A 224 -9.80 -3.50 11.22
N ILE A 225 -11.12 -3.58 11.37
CA ILE A 225 -11.92 -4.71 10.97
C ILE A 225 -13.06 -4.14 10.11
N VAL A 226 -13.40 -4.88 9.07
CA VAL A 226 -14.53 -4.60 8.20
C VAL A 226 -15.67 -5.50 8.61
N TRP A 227 -16.85 -4.90 8.77
CA TRP A 227 -18.11 -5.59 8.86
C TRP A 227 -18.90 -5.43 7.58
N GLU A 228 -19.52 -6.50 7.14
CA GLU A 228 -20.42 -6.54 6.00
C GLU A 228 -21.61 -7.42 6.38
N ASP A 229 -22.83 -6.92 6.13
CA ASP A 229 -24.07 -7.62 6.48
C ASP A 229 -24.12 -8.10 7.95
N GLY A 230 -23.61 -7.26 8.86
CA GLY A 230 -23.62 -7.51 10.31
C GLY A 230 -22.56 -8.50 10.80
N LYS A 231 -21.66 -8.99 9.94
CA LYS A 231 -20.59 -9.94 10.31
C LYS A 231 -19.20 -9.37 10.01
N PRO A 232 -18.20 -9.64 10.85
CA PRO A 232 -16.82 -9.27 10.53
C PRO A 232 -16.31 -10.15 9.38
N VAL A 233 -15.74 -9.52 8.35
CA VAL A 233 -15.29 -10.21 7.12
C VAL A 233 -13.78 -10.11 6.91
N GLU A 234 -13.16 -9.00 7.31
CA GLU A 234 -11.73 -8.76 7.06
C GLU A 234 -11.08 -7.99 8.19
N ILE A 235 -9.80 -8.25 8.44
CA ILE A 235 -8.91 -7.38 9.20
C ILE A 235 -8.16 -6.49 8.20
N THR A 236 -8.13 -5.18 8.38
CA THR A 236 -7.46 -4.23 7.47
C THR A 236 -6.25 -3.58 8.13
N MET A 237 -5.19 -3.41 7.35
CA MET A 237 -3.95 -2.72 7.72
C MET A 237 -3.60 -1.72 6.62
N LYS A 238 -3.67 -0.43 6.93
CA LYS A 238 -3.51 0.67 5.95
C LYS A 238 -2.38 1.61 6.35
N LEU A 239 -1.25 1.49 5.68
CA LEU A 239 -0.10 2.37 5.87
C LEU A 239 -0.38 3.75 5.26
N SER A 240 -0.24 4.78 6.09
CA SER A 240 -0.53 6.16 5.71
C SER A 240 0.63 7.08 6.08
N THR A 241 0.87 8.11 5.27
CA THR A 241 1.79 9.21 5.61
C THR A 241 1.11 10.57 5.44
N THR A 242 1.54 11.57 6.22
CA THR A 242 0.93 12.91 6.21
C THR A 242 1.94 14.06 6.08
N ALA A 243 3.20 13.85 6.45
CA ALA A 243 4.25 14.88 6.42
C ALA A 243 5.65 14.23 6.30
N PRO A 244 6.70 14.97 5.90
CA PRO A 244 6.66 16.34 5.39
C PRO A 244 5.97 16.43 4.03
N ARG A 245 5.74 17.65 3.53
CA ARG A 245 5.40 17.85 2.12
C ARG A 245 6.68 17.89 1.29
N VAL A 246 6.66 17.27 0.12
CA VAL A 246 7.75 17.29 -0.87
C VAL A 246 7.27 18.02 -2.12
N ARG A 247 8.22 18.61 -2.82
CA ARG A 247 8.01 19.31 -4.09
C ARG A 247 8.94 18.70 -5.12
N ILE A 248 8.41 18.46 -6.32
CA ILE A 248 9.18 17.98 -7.47
C ILE A 248 8.85 18.84 -8.69
N GLN A 249 9.75 18.85 -9.67
CA GLN A 249 9.45 19.37 -11.01
C GLN A 249 8.80 18.26 -11.84
N GLY A 250 7.51 18.41 -12.17
CA GLY A 250 6.80 17.54 -13.10
C GLY A 250 6.98 17.96 -14.56
N LEU A 251 6.37 17.21 -15.49
CA LEU A 251 6.38 17.52 -16.93
C LEU A 251 5.84 18.92 -17.25
N TYR A 252 4.78 19.35 -16.55
CA TYR A 252 4.04 20.59 -16.81
C TYR A 252 4.02 21.54 -15.62
N GLY A 253 5.06 21.51 -14.79
CA GLY A 253 5.21 22.41 -13.65
C GLY A 253 5.43 21.70 -12.32
N GLU A 254 5.46 22.49 -11.25
CA GLU A 254 5.72 21.99 -9.90
C GLU A 254 4.57 21.14 -9.36
N LEU A 255 4.91 20.01 -8.74
CA LEU A 255 3.97 19.16 -8.01
C LEU A 255 4.32 19.16 -6.53
N VAL A 256 3.30 19.28 -5.67
CA VAL A 256 3.46 19.29 -4.20
C VAL A 256 2.60 18.19 -3.57
N GLY A 257 3.23 17.36 -2.74
CA GLY A 257 2.61 16.16 -2.18
C GLY A 257 3.13 15.77 -0.81
N LYS A 258 2.53 14.73 -0.23
CA LYS A 258 2.99 14.15 1.04
C LYS A 258 4.17 13.23 0.76
N SER A 259 5.24 13.35 1.54
CA SER A 259 6.38 12.44 1.42
C SER A 259 5.98 11.01 1.76
N ARG A 260 6.52 10.07 0.97
CA ARG A 260 6.42 8.63 1.22
C ARG A 260 7.72 8.04 1.73
N GLY A 261 8.80 8.81 1.83
CA GLY A 261 10.07 8.34 2.39
C GLY A 261 11.27 8.85 1.61
N GLU A 262 12.39 8.13 1.71
CA GLU A 262 13.55 8.28 0.85
C GLU A 262 13.52 7.30 -0.31
N LEU A 263 13.98 7.78 -1.47
CA LEU A 263 14.25 6.93 -2.62
C LEU A 263 15.44 6.02 -2.35
N VAL A 264 15.18 4.73 -2.49
CA VAL A 264 16.17 3.67 -2.33
C VAL A 264 16.02 2.67 -3.46
N LYS A 265 17.10 1.95 -3.77
CA LYS A 265 17.04 0.74 -4.58
C LYS A 265 16.82 -0.43 -3.61
N THR A 266 15.62 -1.00 -3.60
CA THR A 266 15.25 -2.11 -2.71
C THR A 266 14.16 -2.96 -3.35
N ASP A 267 14.22 -4.26 -3.11
CA ASP A 267 13.18 -5.28 -3.34
C ASP A 267 12.43 -5.64 -2.03
N GLU A 268 12.85 -5.06 -0.90
CA GLU A 268 12.26 -5.33 0.41
C GLU A 268 10.86 -4.75 0.55
N TRP A 269 9.96 -5.56 1.12
CA TRP A 269 8.61 -5.17 1.52
C TRP A 269 8.43 -5.43 3.01
N TYR A 270 8.40 -4.38 3.82
CA TYR A 270 8.11 -4.50 5.25
C TYR A 270 7.57 -3.21 5.86
N PHE A 271 6.93 -3.34 7.03
CA PHE A 271 6.68 -2.23 7.94
C PHE A 271 6.75 -2.69 9.40
N VAL A 272 7.12 -1.76 10.28
CA VAL A 272 7.44 -2.03 11.69
C VAL A 272 6.51 -1.25 12.60
N VAL A 273 5.84 -1.96 13.51
CA VAL A 273 4.97 -1.40 14.55
C VAL A 273 5.33 -1.99 15.91
N HIS A 274 4.87 -1.37 16.98
CA HIS A 274 4.97 -1.99 18.31
C HIS A 274 3.90 -3.08 18.44
N ALA A 275 4.26 -4.26 18.95
CA ALA A 275 3.36 -5.41 19.03
C ALA A 275 2.13 -5.12 19.89
N SER A 276 2.34 -4.54 21.08
CA SER A 276 1.26 -4.08 21.98
C SER A 276 0.29 -3.10 21.29
N ASP A 277 0.78 -2.19 20.44
CA ASP A 277 -0.09 -1.23 19.74
C ASP A 277 -1.00 -1.92 18.71
N LEU A 278 -0.49 -2.95 18.04
CA LEU A 278 -1.28 -3.78 17.13
C LEU A 278 -2.35 -4.57 17.89
N TYR A 279 -1.95 -5.24 18.99
CA TYR A 279 -2.84 -6.01 19.86
C TYR A 279 -4.02 -5.17 20.37
N TRP A 280 -3.72 -4.06 21.05
CA TRP A 280 -4.76 -3.20 21.63
C TRP A 280 -5.59 -2.49 20.57
N GLY A 281 -4.99 -2.14 19.42
CA GLY A 281 -5.72 -1.62 18.28
C GLY A 281 -6.80 -2.59 17.79
N LEU A 282 -6.43 -3.85 17.54
CA LEU A 282 -7.36 -4.90 17.09
C LEU A 282 -8.42 -5.21 18.14
N ARG A 283 -8.01 -5.43 19.39
CA ARG A 283 -8.92 -5.70 20.51
C ARG A 283 -9.95 -4.59 20.69
N ARG A 284 -9.52 -3.32 20.60
CA ARG A 284 -10.42 -2.17 20.74
C ARG A 284 -11.41 -2.09 19.58
N VAL A 285 -10.95 -2.34 18.35
CA VAL A 285 -11.83 -2.38 17.18
C VAL A 285 -12.86 -3.51 17.30
N ARG A 286 -12.45 -4.71 17.72
CA ARG A 286 -13.36 -5.84 17.95
C ARG A 286 -14.41 -5.54 19.02
N SER A 287 -14.02 -4.87 20.11
CA SER A 287 -14.93 -4.48 21.20
C SER A 287 -16.03 -3.49 20.78
N ALA A 288 -15.83 -2.76 19.68
CA ALA A 288 -16.80 -1.77 19.19
C ALA A 288 -18.12 -2.39 18.69
N PHE A 289 -18.14 -3.71 18.48
CA PHE A 289 -19.27 -4.45 17.90
C PHE A 289 -19.80 -5.55 18.83
N GLY A 290 -19.48 -5.47 20.13
CA GLY A 290 -19.82 -6.49 21.12
C GLY A 290 -18.70 -7.53 21.28
N SER A 291 -18.47 -7.93 22.54
CA SER A 291 -17.55 -9.00 22.94
C SER A 291 -18.07 -10.36 22.46
#